data_AF-A0ABC8KXK0-F1
#
_entry.id   AF-A0ABC8KXK0-F1
#
_cell.length_a   1.000
_cell.length_b   1.000
_cell.length_c   1.000
_cell.angle_alpha   90.00
_cell.angle_beta   90.00
_cell.angle_gamma   90.00
#
_symmetry.space_group_name_H-M   'P 1'
#
loop_
_entity.id
_entity.type
_entity.pdbx_description
1 polymer ?
#
loop_
_entity_poly.entity_id
_entity_poly.type
_entity_poly.pdbx_seq_one_letter_code
_entity_poly.pdbx_strand_id
1 'polypeptide(L)'
;MCPTRKTKDAQTLMIIAIVAAKHKSHVHATVVCAKSNGIQIRTRSGGHDLDGLSHVSSIPFIILDMHNLRSITMDVPRKKSWLQAGAILGELYTKIAEKSKTLASPAGIFPTVKAGGHISDGGYGNMIRKHGLSVDHVVDAQLVDVNGRILNRASMGEDLFWAIRGGGGARFGVIYRRCK
;
A
#
# COMPACT_ATOMS: atom_id res chain seq x y z
N MET A 1 -15.22 36.39 16.61
CA MET A 1 -13.83 36.18 16.16
C MET A 1 -13.25 35.03 16.94
N CYS A 2 -13.12 33.86 16.32
CA CYS A 2 -12.51 32.69 16.94
C CYS A 2 -10.98 32.89 16.94
N PRO A 3 -10.25 32.64 18.04
CA PRO A 3 -8.81 32.89 18.07
C PRO A 3 -8.10 31.97 17.08
N THR A 4 -7.39 32.56 16.13
CA THR A 4 -6.47 31.84 15.25
C THR A 4 -5.38 31.24 16.12
N ARG A 5 -5.39 29.90 16.26
CA ARG A 5 -4.30 29.14 16.86
C ARG A 5 -3.04 29.51 16.06
N LYS A 6 -2.11 30.25 16.69
CA LYS A 6 -0.78 30.50 16.14
C LYS A 6 -0.21 29.16 15.69
N THR A 7 -0.05 28.98 14.39
CA THR A 7 0.69 27.86 13.82
C THR A 7 2.10 27.97 14.38
N LYS A 8 2.41 27.12 15.37
CA LYS A 8 3.79 26.92 15.80
C LYS A 8 4.58 26.58 14.55
N ASP A 9 5.72 27.24 14.46
CA ASP A 9 6.69 27.25 13.37
C ASP A 9 6.79 25.92 12.62
N ALA A 10 7.01 26.03 11.30
CA ALA A 10 7.40 24.95 10.42
C ALA A 10 8.62 24.21 10.99
N GLN A 11 8.37 23.23 11.87
CA GLN A 11 9.38 22.31 12.36
C GLN A 11 9.66 21.33 11.22
N THR A 12 10.63 21.75 10.42
CA THR A 12 11.23 21.20 9.22
C THR A 12 11.01 19.70 9.03
N LEU A 13 10.47 19.33 7.85
CA LEU A 13 10.43 17.97 7.31
C LEU A 13 11.78 17.25 7.54
N MET A 14 11.86 16.37 8.55
CA MET A 14 13.06 15.56 8.81
C MET A 14 13.12 14.32 7.91
N ILE A 15 12.87 14.51 6.61
CA ILE A 15 13.08 13.46 5.60
C ILE A 15 14.58 13.37 5.34
N ILE A 16 15.20 12.26 5.72
CA ILE A 16 16.62 11.99 5.47
C ILE A 16 16.82 11.64 3.99
N ALA A 17 15.95 10.80 3.44
CA ALA A 17 16.01 10.35 2.06
C ALA A 17 14.65 9.82 1.56
N ILE A 18 14.51 9.77 0.23
CA ILE A 18 13.40 9.09 -0.44
C ILE A 18 13.98 7.94 -1.26
N VAL A 19 13.57 6.71 -0.95
CA VAL A 19 13.92 5.51 -1.71
C VAL A 19 12.79 5.17 -2.66
N ALA A 20 12.97 5.46 -3.94
CA ALA A 20 12.03 5.09 -4.99
C ALA A 20 12.23 3.61 -5.41
N ALA A 21 11.49 2.70 -4.80
CA ALA A 21 11.62 1.27 -5.06
C ALA A 21 11.15 0.90 -6.48
N LYS A 22 12.02 0.24 -7.24
CA LYS A 22 11.73 -0.28 -8.59
C LYS A 22 11.61 -1.81 -8.62
N HIS A 23 12.15 -2.48 -7.61
CA HIS A 23 12.16 -3.93 -7.48
C HIS A 23 11.97 -4.35 -6.02
N LYS A 24 11.47 -5.56 -5.78
CA LYS A 24 11.25 -6.10 -4.42
C LYS A 24 12.52 -6.12 -3.56
N SER A 25 13.69 -6.25 -4.18
CA SER A 25 14.99 -6.19 -3.48
C SER A 25 15.27 -4.81 -2.87
N HIS A 26 14.75 -3.72 -3.46
CA HIS A 26 14.91 -2.38 -2.89
C HIS A 26 14.10 -2.28 -1.60
N VAL A 27 12.88 -2.83 -1.58
CA VAL A 27 12.04 -2.89 -0.38
C VAL A 27 12.76 -3.65 0.74
N HIS A 28 13.28 -4.84 0.44
CA HIS A 28 14.09 -5.63 1.36
C HIS A 28 15.28 -4.85 1.91
N ALA A 29 16.11 -4.31 1.01
CA ALA A 29 17.32 -3.57 1.39
C ALA A 29 16.99 -2.33 2.23
N THR A 30 15.92 -1.60 1.91
CA THR A 30 15.47 -0.45 2.70
C THR A 30 15.07 -0.86 4.11
N VAL A 31 14.31 -1.95 4.28
CA VAL A 31 13.90 -2.43 5.60
C VAL A 31 15.11 -2.84 6.44
N VAL A 32 16.02 -3.63 5.87
CA VAL A 32 17.23 -4.10 6.55
C VAL A 32 18.14 -2.93 6.92
N CYS A 33 18.44 -2.03 5.97
CA CYS A 33 19.32 -0.90 6.20
C CYS A 33 18.76 0.09 7.23
N ALA A 34 17.47 0.43 7.13
CA ALA A 34 16.83 1.34 8.08
C ALA A 34 16.82 0.74 9.49
N LYS A 35 16.53 -0.56 9.63
CA LYS A 35 16.58 -1.24 10.93
C LYS A 35 17.99 -1.23 11.53
N SER A 36 19.01 -1.58 10.74
CA SER A 36 20.40 -1.60 11.21
C SER A 36 20.92 -0.21 11.64
N ASN A 37 20.34 0.86 11.11
CA ASN A 37 20.70 2.24 11.44
C ASN A 37 19.71 2.92 12.40
N GLY A 38 18.69 2.22 12.90
CA GLY A 38 17.68 2.80 13.78
C GLY A 38 16.84 3.91 13.15
N ILE A 39 16.69 3.91 11.81
CA ILE A 39 15.97 4.95 11.06
C ILE A 39 14.51 4.52 10.84
N GLN A 40 13.57 5.43 11.10
CA GLN A 40 12.16 5.18 10.84
C GLN A 40 11.85 5.16 9.34
N ILE A 41 10.97 4.26 8.92
CA ILE A 41 10.44 4.21 7.55
C ILE A 41 8.99 4.71 7.54
N ARG A 42 8.66 5.57 6.57
CA ARG A 42 7.28 5.82 6.13
C ARG A 42 7.10 5.25 4.73
N THR A 43 6.17 4.30 4.58
CA THR A 43 5.85 3.71 3.28
C THR A 43 4.81 4.56 2.56
N ARG A 44 5.13 4.97 1.33
CA ARG A 44 4.22 5.74 0.48
C ARG A 44 3.88 4.97 -0.77
N SER A 45 2.59 4.83 -1.03
CA SER A 45 2.05 4.31 -2.28
C SER A 45 1.55 5.47 -3.15
N GLY A 46 0.31 5.93 -2.91
CA GLY A 46 -0.35 7.00 -3.68
C GLY A 46 -0.38 8.37 -3.01
N GLY A 47 0.01 8.46 -1.73
CA GLY A 47 0.01 9.73 -0.99
C GLY A 47 -1.39 10.28 -0.63
N HIS A 48 -2.46 9.48 -0.80
CA HIS A 48 -3.84 9.83 -0.42
C HIS A 48 -4.13 9.65 1.09
N ASP A 49 -3.08 9.64 1.91
CA ASP A 49 -3.23 9.60 3.37
C ASP A 49 -3.76 10.96 3.85
N LEU A 50 -4.91 10.98 4.51
CA LEU A 50 -5.61 12.22 4.90
C LEU A 50 -4.82 13.05 5.92
N ASP A 51 -4.03 12.38 6.77
CA ASP A 51 -3.22 13.01 7.80
C ASP A 51 -1.73 13.13 7.37
N GLY A 52 -1.42 12.74 6.13
CA GLY A 52 -0.06 12.75 5.59
C GLY A 52 0.91 11.76 6.24
N LEU A 53 0.44 10.76 6.99
CA LEU A 53 1.29 9.82 7.74
C LEU A 53 2.23 8.98 6.85
N SER A 54 1.96 8.91 5.55
CA SER A 54 2.84 8.27 4.56
C SER A 54 4.08 9.11 4.21
N HIS A 55 4.14 10.38 4.60
CA HIS A 55 5.21 11.31 4.22
C HIS A 55 5.55 12.36 5.28
N VAL A 56 4.96 12.27 6.47
CA VAL A 56 5.24 13.14 7.62
C VAL A 56 5.58 12.29 8.84
N SER A 57 6.53 12.77 9.65
CA SER A 57 6.85 12.23 10.97
C SER A 57 7.44 13.32 11.87
N SER A 58 7.36 13.11 13.18
CA SER A 58 7.95 13.99 14.21
C SER A 58 9.43 13.68 14.52
N ILE A 59 9.96 12.59 13.97
CA ILE A 59 11.36 12.17 14.12
C ILE A 59 12.00 11.98 12.73
N PRO A 60 13.33 12.00 12.60
CA PRO A 60 14.01 11.73 11.34
C PRO A 60 13.61 10.38 10.73
N PHE A 61 13.30 10.39 9.43
CA PHE A 61 12.77 9.21 8.75
C PHE A 61 13.14 9.19 7.27
N ILE A 62 13.00 8.02 6.66
CA ILE A 62 13.06 7.87 5.20
C ILE A 62 11.67 7.55 4.65
N ILE A 63 11.42 8.00 3.43
CA ILE A 63 10.24 7.58 2.68
C ILE A 63 10.63 6.41 1.78
N LEU A 64 9.98 5.27 1.97
CA LEU A 64 9.99 4.18 1.00
C LEU A 64 8.84 4.38 0.03
N ASP A 65 9.17 4.94 -1.14
CA ASP A 65 8.20 5.26 -2.18
C ASP A 65 8.04 4.07 -3.14
N MET A 66 6.82 3.54 -3.16
CA MET A 66 6.43 2.36 -3.94
C MET A 66 5.89 2.72 -5.32
N HIS A 67 5.97 3.99 -5.74
CA HIS A 67 5.34 4.49 -6.96
C HIS A 67 5.68 3.66 -8.20
N ASN A 68 6.93 3.23 -8.35
CA ASN A 68 7.40 2.50 -9.53
C ASN A 68 7.06 1.00 -9.50
N LEU A 69 6.64 0.46 -8.35
CA LEU A 69 6.10 -0.89 -8.23
C LEU A 69 4.61 -0.86 -8.63
N ARG A 70 4.33 -0.63 -9.91
CA ARG A 70 2.99 -0.36 -10.48
C ARG A 70 2.44 -1.49 -11.37
N SER A 71 3.13 -2.64 -11.43
CA SER A 71 2.69 -3.75 -12.27
C SER A 71 1.31 -4.30 -11.85
N ILE A 72 0.51 -4.62 -12.86
CA ILE A 72 -0.80 -5.26 -12.75
C ILE A 72 -0.80 -6.42 -13.73
N THR A 73 -0.90 -7.64 -13.21
CA THR A 73 -0.96 -8.88 -13.99
C THR A 73 -2.29 -9.56 -13.73
N MET A 74 -2.99 -9.99 -14.78
CA MET A 74 -4.33 -10.58 -14.67
C MET A 74 -4.38 -12.00 -15.24
N ASP A 75 -5.05 -12.88 -14.51
CA ASP A 75 -5.45 -14.21 -14.93
C ASP A 75 -6.99 -14.22 -15.04
N VAL A 76 -7.48 -13.94 -16.25
CA VAL A 76 -8.92 -13.83 -16.54
C VAL A 76 -9.65 -15.16 -16.30
N PRO A 77 -9.14 -16.33 -16.77
CA PRO A 77 -9.78 -17.62 -16.47
C PRO A 77 -9.93 -17.89 -14.98
N ARG A 78 -8.90 -17.59 -14.17
CA ARG A 78 -8.94 -17.78 -12.71
C ARG A 78 -9.59 -16.63 -11.95
N LYS A 79 -10.00 -15.56 -12.64
CA LYS A 79 -10.58 -14.33 -12.07
C LYS A 79 -9.70 -13.73 -10.97
N LYS A 80 -8.38 -13.72 -11.19
CA LYS A 80 -7.38 -13.22 -10.23
C LYS A 80 -6.49 -12.19 -10.87
N SER A 81 -5.96 -11.30 -10.05
CA SER A 81 -5.03 -10.25 -10.43
C SER A 81 -3.95 -10.09 -9.37
N TRP A 82 -2.71 -9.95 -9.81
CA TRP A 82 -1.61 -9.50 -8.96
C TRP A 82 -1.40 -8.01 -9.15
N LEU A 83 -1.52 -7.27 -8.06
CA LEU A 83 -1.37 -5.82 -8.00
C LEU A 83 -0.15 -5.48 -7.16
N GLN A 84 0.82 -4.78 -7.73
CA GLN A 84 1.89 -4.20 -6.92
C GLN A 84 1.38 -2.99 -6.12
N ALA A 85 2.05 -2.66 -5.03
CA ALA A 85 1.58 -1.63 -4.09
C ALA A 85 1.46 -0.23 -4.70
N GLY A 86 2.23 0.09 -5.75
CA GLY A 86 2.15 1.33 -6.52
C GLY A 86 1.15 1.31 -7.67
N ALA A 87 0.40 0.22 -7.87
CA ALA A 87 -0.65 0.13 -8.90
C ALA A 87 -1.76 1.15 -8.64
N ILE A 88 -2.20 1.85 -9.69
CA ILE A 88 -3.26 2.86 -9.60
C ILE A 88 -4.62 2.21 -9.86
N LEU A 89 -5.63 2.57 -9.07
CA LEU A 89 -6.97 1.96 -9.18
C LEU A 89 -7.62 2.24 -10.54
N GLY A 90 -7.47 3.45 -11.08
CA GLY A 90 -7.96 3.77 -12.42
C GLY A 90 -7.40 2.86 -13.50
N GLU A 91 -6.09 2.54 -13.44
CA GLU A 91 -5.47 1.60 -14.39
C GLU A 91 -5.95 0.17 -14.23
N LEU A 92 -6.19 -0.25 -12.98
CA LEU A 92 -6.78 -1.54 -12.71
C LEU A 92 -8.14 -1.66 -13.41
N TYR A 93 -8.98 -0.62 -13.29
CA TYR A 93 -10.30 -0.61 -13.92
C TYR A 93 -10.21 -0.66 -15.45
N THR A 94 -9.34 0.17 -16.04
CA THR A 94 -9.13 0.17 -17.49
C THR A 94 -8.65 -1.21 -17.98
N LYS A 95 -7.64 -1.79 -17.32
CA LYS A 95 -7.12 -3.12 -17.70
C LYS A 95 -8.14 -4.24 -17.55
N ILE A 96 -9.00 -4.19 -16.52
CA ILE A 96 -10.08 -5.17 -16.38
C ILE A 96 -11.06 -5.03 -17.55
N ALA A 97 -11.50 -3.80 -17.85
CA ALA A 97 -12.47 -3.52 -18.90
C ALA A 97 -11.95 -3.88 -20.31
N GLU A 98 -10.64 -3.75 -20.56
CA GLU A 98 -9.97 -4.19 -21.79
C GLU A 98 -9.96 -5.72 -21.93
N LYS A 99 -9.82 -6.45 -20.82
CA LYS A 99 -9.67 -7.91 -20.82
C LYS A 99 -11.00 -8.65 -20.71
N SER A 100 -12.03 -8.05 -20.11
CA SER A 100 -13.34 -8.65 -19.95
C SER A 100 -14.44 -7.62 -19.74
N LYS A 101 -15.60 -7.84 -20.37
CA LYS A 101 -16.82 -7.06 -20.15
C LYS A 101 -17.63 -7.52 -18.93
N THR A 102 -17.28 -8.66 -18.33
CA THR A 102 -18.07 -9.32 -17.28
C THR A 102 -17.33 -9.43 -15.94
N LEU A 103 -16.07 -9.00 -15.88
CA LEU A 103 -15.30 -8.94 -14.64
C LEU A 103 -15.20 -7.51 -14.12
N ALA A 104 -15.13 -7.38 -12.80
CA ALA A 104 -14.94 -6.13 -12.08
C ALA A 104 -14.18 -6.41 -10.78
N SER A 105 -13.59 -5.37 -10.20
CA SER A 105 -12.91 -5.45 -8.90
C SER A 105 -13.50 -4.41 -7.94
N PRO A 106 -14.07 -4.80 -6.78
CA PRO A 106 -14.54 -3.84 -5.78
C PRO A 106 -13.34 -3.07 -5.21
N ALA A 107 -13.36 -1.76 -5.39
CA ALA A 107 -12.38 -0.80 -4.88
C ALA A 107 -12.91 0.64 -4.99
N GLY A 108 -12.07 1.60 -4.61
CA GLY A 108 -12.38 3.02 -4.47
C GLY A 108 -12.77 3.75 -5.74
N ILE A 109 -13.49 4.85 -5.57
CA ILE A 109 -14.03 5.65 -6.67
C ILE A 109 -12.96 6.60 -7.24
N PHE A 110 -12.01 7.03 -6.42
CA PHE A 110 -10.96 7.97 -6.82
C PHE A 110 -9.88 7.26 -7.65
N PRO A 111 -9.74 7.58 -8.95
CA PRO A 111 -8.90 6.80 -9.86
C PRO A 111 -7.41 6.95 -9.57
N THR A 112 -6.97 8.05 -8.96
CA THR A 112 -5.55 8.32 -8.64
C THR A 112 -5.06 7.61 -7.37
N VAL A 113 -5.99 7.08 -6.57
CA VAL A 113 -5.65 6.28 -5.39
C VAL A 113 -4.91 5.02 -5.83
N LYS A 114 -3.95 4.59 -5.00
CA LYS A 114 -3.14 3.41 -5.27
C LYS A 114 -3.45 2.26 -4.34
N ALA A 115 -3.28 1.06 -4.87
CA ALA A 115 -3.65 -0.21 -4.26
C ALA A 115 -2.98 -0.44 -2.89
N GLY A 116 -1.75 0.04 -2.70
CA GLY A 116 -0.96 -0.16 -1.48
C GLY A 116 -1.70 0.22 -0.21
N GLY A 117 -2.00 1.52 -0.04
CA GLY A 117 -2.74 2.02 1.13
C GLY A 117 -4.21 1.58 1.08
N HIS A 118 -4.89 1.82 -0.05
CA HIS A 118 -6.32 1.58 -0.19
C HIS A 118 -6.78 0.19 0.22
N ILE A 119 -6.06 -0.86 -0.21
CA ILE A 119 -6.42 -2.24 0.13
C ILE A 119 -6.08 -2.55 1.59
N SER A 120 -5.00 -1.98 2.13
CA SER A 120 -4.60 -2.22 3.52
C SER A 120 -5.59 -1.68 4.54
N ASP A 121 -6.30 -0.62 4.16
CA ASP A 121 -7.29 0.09 5.00
C ASP A 121 -8.73 -0.35 4.67
N GLY A 122 -8.89 -1.52 4.03
CA GLY A 122 -10.20 -2.07 3.64
C GLY A 122 -10.57 -1.74 2.20
N GLY A 123 -10.72 -0.45 1.89
CA GLY A 123 -10.94 0.07 0.54
C GLY A 123 -12.38 -0.11 0.03
N TYR A 124 -13.25 0.85 0.36
CA TYR A 124 -14.65 0.87 -0.06
C TYR A 124 -14.86 1.56 -1.40
N GLY A 125 -15.99 1.28 -2.06
CA GLY A 125 -16.48 2.00 -3.23
C GLY A 125 -17.89 1.57 -3.63
N ASN A 126 -18.32 1.90 -4.84
CA ASN A 126 -19.72 1.74 -5.28
C ASN A 126 -20.25 0.30 -5.24
N MET A 127 -19.36 -0.70 -5.28
CA MET A 127 -19.72 -2.12 -5.25
C MET A 127 -19.80 -2.72 -3.85
N ILE A 128 -19.58 -1.93 -2.78
CA ILE A 128 -19.49 -2.43 -1.41
C ILE A 128 -20.73 -3.22 -0.96
N ARG A 129 -21.93 -2.74 -1.28
CA ARG A 129 -23.17 -3.39 -0.83
C ARG A 129 -23.39 -4.79 -1.42
N LYS A 130 -22.82 -5.05 -2.60
CA LYS A 130 -22.97 -6.33 -3.31
C LYS A 130 -21.77 -7.26 -3.11
N HIS A 131 -20.57 -6.67 -3.02
CA HIS A 131 -19.33 -7.43 -3.06
C HIS A 131 -18.41 -7.20 -1.85
N GLY A 132 -18.72 -6.30 -0.93
CA GLY A 132 -17.85 -5.99 0.21
C GLY A 132 -16.67 -5.06 -0.17
N LEU A 133 -15.68 -5.02 0.72
CA LEU A 133 -14.50 -4.16 0.62
C LEU A 133 -13.47 -4.69 -0.37
N SER A 134 -12.48 -3.87 -0.71
CA SER A 134 -11.37 -4.31 -1.55
C SER A 134 -10.63 -5.48 -0.92
N VAL A 135 -10.48 -5.41 0.39
CA VAL A 135 -9.66 -6.31 1.18
C VAL A 135 -10.28 -7.70 1.35
N ASP A 136 -11.61 -7.80 1.28
CA ASP A 136 -12.35 -9.07 1.41
C ASP A 136 -12.02 -10.04 0.27
N HIS A 137 -11.51 -9.53 -0.85
CA HIS A 137 -11.16 -10.31 -2.04
C HIS A 137 -9.65 -10.59 -2.13
N VAL A 138 -8.84 -10.17 -1.16
CA VAL A 138 -7.41 -10.49 -1.17
C VAL A 138 -7.23 -11.96 -0.80
N VAL A 139 -6.63 -12.72 -1.71
CA VAL A 139 -6.43 -14.18 -1.56
C VAL A 139 -4.99 -14.56 -1.24
N ASP A 140 -4.03 -13.69 -1.54
CA ASP A 140 -2.60 -13.83 -1.21
C ASP A 140 -1.93 -12.44 -1.16
N ALA A 141 -0.76 -12.33 -0.54
CA ALA A 141 0.02 -11.11 -0.46
C ALA A 141 1.51 -11.43 -0.42
N GLN A 142 2.35 -10.47 -0.81
CA GLN A 142 3.78 -10.53 -0.52
C GLN A 142 4.22 -9.30 0.25
N LEU A 143 4.91 -9.55 1.36
CA LEU A 143 5.41 -8.51 2.25
C LEU A 143 6.84 -8.77 2.68
N VAL A 144 7.52 -7.70 3.10
CA VAL A 144 8.81 -7.76 3.79
C VAL A 144 8.58 -7.50 5.27
N ASP A 145 8.96 -8.44 6.12
CA ASP A 145 8.86 -8.30 7.57
C ASP A 145 10.02 -7.48 8.16
N VAL A 146 9.99 -7.24 9.48
CA VAL A 146 11.03 -6.47 10.19
C VAL A 146 12.42 -7.12 10.14
N ASN A 147 12.54 -8.39 9.76
CA ASN A 147 13.82 -9.08 9.59
C ASN A 147 14.25 -9.11 8.12
N GLY A 148 13.52 -8.43 7.23
CA GLY A 148 13.79 -8.43 5.80
C GLY A 148 13.30 -9.70 5.09
N ARG A 149 12.62 -10.63 5.77
CA ARG A 149 12.14 -11.86 5.11
C ARG A 149 11.00 -11.51 4.17
N ILE A 150 11.04 -12.09 2.97
CA ILE A 150 9.94 -12.00 2.01
C ILE A 150 8.95 -13.11 2.33
N LEU A 151 7.76 -12.72 2.76
CA LEU A 151 6.70 -13.64 3.13
C LEU A 151 5.58 -13.62 2.10
N ASN A 152 4.97 -14.78 1.86
CA ASN A 152 3.68 -14.92 1.20
C ASN A 152 2.62 -15.36 2.23
N ARG A 153 1.36 -15.58 1.83
CA ARG A 153 0.33 -16.03 2.77
C ARG A 153 0.75 -17.27 3.57
N ALA A 154 1.28 -18.28 2.88
CA ALA A 154 1.68 -19.54 3.51
C ALA A 154 2.80 -19.36 4.54
N SER A 155 3.81 -18.52 4.25
CA SER A 155 4.94 -18.30 5.16
C SER A 155 4.71 -17.22 6.21
N MET A 156 3.73 -16.33 6.02
CA MET A 156 3.36 -15.32 7.02
C MET A 156 2.38 -15.84 8.08
N GLY A 157 1.65 -16.91 7.78
CA GLY A 157 0.60 -17.45 8.64
C GLY A 157 -0.72 -16.68 8.53
N GLU A 158 -1.81 -17.32 8.95
CA GLU A 158 -3.16 -16.79 8.77
C GLU A 158 -3.45 -15.56 9.64
N ASP A 159 -2.85 -15.45 10.84
CA ASP A 159 -3.05 -14.29 11.73
C ASP A 159 -2.50 -13.00 11.11
N LEU A 160 -1.26 -13.06 10.60
CA LEU A 160 -0.66 -11.93 9.91
C LEU A 160 -1.38 -11.64 8.59
N PHE A 161 -1.80 -12.67 7.86
CA PHE A 161 -2.60 -12.50 6.65
C PHE A 161 -3.97 -11.84 6.93
N TRP A 162 -4.60 -12.15 8.07
CA TRP A 162 -5.80 -11.47 8.54
C TRP A 162 -5.50 -10.01 8.91
N ALA A 163 -4.42 -9.76 9.66
CA ALA A 163 -4.08 -8.41 10.13
C ALA A 163 -3.81 -7.42 8.98
N ILE A 164 -3.12 -7.86 7.92
CA ILE A 164 -2.85 -7.01 6.74
C ILE A 164 -4.07 -6.77 5.86
N ARG A 165 -5.20 -7.42 6.17
CA ARG A 165 -6.48 -7.31 5.47
C ARG A 165 -7.46 -6.37 6.18
N GLY A 166 -6.97 -5.20 6.59
CA GLY A 166 -7.81 -4.12 7.16
C GLY A 166 -7.22 -3.43 8.38
N GLY A 167 -6.17 -3.97 9.00
CA GLY A 167 -5.50 -3.38 10.17
C GLY A 167 -4.60 -2.17 9.86
N GLY A 168 -4.53 -1.78 8.58
CA GLY A 168 -3.76 -0.64 8.11
C GLY A 168 -2.35 -1.00 7.63
N GLY A 169 -1.93 -0.37 6.52
CA GLY A 169 -0.78 -0.82 5.72
C GLY A 169 0.61 -0.56 6.30
N ALA A 170 0.72 0.33 7.29
CA ALA A 170 2.00 0.78 7.83
C ALA A 170 2.44 0.03 9.11
N ARG A 171 1.69 -0.99 9.57
CA ARG A 171 1.89 -1.60 10.90
C ARG A 171 2.56 -2.98 10.89
N PHE A 172 2.41 -3.73 9.80
CA PHE A 172 2.68 -5.17 9.77
C PHE A 172 3.81 -5.58 8.80
N GLY A 173 4.68 -4.63 8.47
CA GLY A 173 5.74 -4.77 7.46
C GLY A 173 5.42 -4.02 6.17
N VAL A 174 6.22 -4.26 5.13
CA VAL A 174 6.07 -3.57 3.84
C VAL A 174 5.48 -4.49 2.79
N ILE A 175 4.19 -4.30 2.52
CA ILE A 175 3.45 -5.07 1.51
C ILE A 175 3.73 -4.47 0.14
N TYR A 176 4.36 -5.24 -0.75
CA TYR A 176 4.77 -4.75 -2.07
C TYR A 176 3.91 -5.30 -3.22
N ARG A 177 3.17 -6.39 -3.02
CA ARG A 177 2.12 -6.83 -3.95
C ARG A 177 1.04 -7.67 -3.28
N ARG A 178 -0.14 -7.75 -3.89
CA ARG A 178 -1.29 -8.56 -3.45
C ARG A 178 -1.90 -9.32 -4.62
N CYS A 179 -2.48 -10.48 -4.32
CA CYS A 179 -3.36 -11.19 -5.23
C CYS A 179 -4.81 -10.95 -4.80
N LYS A 180 -5.62 -10.47 -5.73
CA LYS A 180 -7.05 -10.23 -5.57
C LYS A 180 -7.78 -10.89 -6.73
#